data_AF-A0A520XIG9-F1
#
_entry.id   AF-A0A520XIG9-F1
#
_cell.length_a   1.000
_cell.length_b   1.000
_cell.length_c   1.000
_cell.angle_alpha   90.00
_cell.angle_beta   90.00
_cell.angle_gamma   90.00
#
_symmetry.space_group_name_H-M   'P 1'
#
loop_
_entity.id
_entity.type
_entity.pdbx_description
1 polymer ?
#
loop_
_entity_poly.entity_id
_entity_poly.type
_entity_poly.pdbx_seq_one_letter_code
_entity_poly.pdbx_strand_id
1 'polypeptide(L)'
;MEAVVTVAVDVPLLGDERRKNWAKVVDYVDTDKSTGWAYHGEFVATGGIQDIDAPCVLLIYGEKGSKANPQMEARAYVVNTDGTLSLHATATGRAWARTLRDPVVELLESDVPLTAGSQEWGPELMAYSDDALRTELKRREE
;
A
#
# COMPACT_ATOMS: atom_id res chain seq x y z
N MET A 1 8.76 -18.77 -1.60
CA MET A 1 8.12 -18.19 -2.79
C MET A 1 6.77 -17.73 -2.31
N GLU A 2 6.66 -16.43 -2.07
CA GLU A 2 5.43 -15.80 -1.56
C GLU A 2 4.27 -16.10 -2.51
N ALA A 3 3.13 -16.47 -1.93
CA ALA A 3 1.91 -16.64 -2.71
C ALA A 3 1.38 -15.24 -3.01
N VAL A 4 1.82 -14.67 -4.13
CA VAL A 4 1.19 -13.50 -4.71
C VAL A 4 -0.24 -13.88 -5.08
N VAL A 5 -1.21 -13.16 -4.52
CA VAL A 5 -2.64 -13.36 -4.80
C VAL A 5 -3.17 -12.09 -5.42
N THR A 6 -3.78 -12.22 -6.59
CA THR A 6 -4.51 -11.13 -7.22
C THR A 6 -5.79 -10.87 -6.45
N VAL A 7 -5.92 -9.65 -5.91
CA VAL A 7 -7.06 -9.21 -5.10
C VAL A 7 -7.73 -7.99 -5.73
N ALA A 8 -9.06 -7.93 -5.64
CA ALA A 8 -9.82 -6.78 -6.06
C ALA A 8 -9.80 -5.69 -4.98
N VAL A 9 -9.23 -4.53 -5.30
CA VAL A 9 -8.97 -3.44 -4.36
C VAL A 9 -9.62 -2.17 -4.88
N ASP A 10 -10.45 -1.51 -4.06
CA ASP A 10 -10.97 -0.17 -4.37
C ASP A 10 -9.86 0.87 -4.19
N VAL A 11 -9.25 1.31 -5.30
CA VAL A 11 -8.15 2.28 -5.30
C VAL A 11 -8.70 3.69 -5.12
N PRO A 12 -8.41 4.37 -3.99
CA PRO A 12 -8.95 5.70 -3.73
C PRO A 12 -8.52 6.73 -4.78
N LEU A 13 -9.46 7.60 -5.15
CA LEU A 13 -9.12 8.84 -5.85
C LEU A 13 -8.66 9.89 -4.84
N LEU A 14 -7.42 10.38 -4.99
CA LEU A 14 -6.92 11.53 -4.22
C LEU A 14 -7.02 12.82 -5.03
N GLY A 15 -7.48 13.89 -4.37
CA GLY A 15 -7.56 15.22 -4.95
C GLY A 15 -8.83 15.46 -5.77
N ASP A 16 -8.72 16.30 -6.79
CA ASP A 16 -9.80 16.59 -7.76
C ASP A 16 -9.55 15.80 -9.04
N GLU A 17 -10.56 15.12 -9.56
CA GLU A 17 -10.50 14.36 -10.83
C GLU A 17 -10.04 15.21 -12.02
N ARG A 18 -10.28 16.53 -11.96
CA ARG A 18 -9.88 17.50 -12.99
C ARG A 18 -8.40 17.88 -12.92
N ARG A 19 -7.69 17.38 -11.91
CA ARG A 19 -6.29 17.67 -11.62
C ARG A 19 -5.45 16.42 -11.73
N LYS A 20 -4.13 16.59 -11.66
CA LYS A 20 -3.21 15.47 -11.75
C LYS A 20 -3.44 14.52 -10.57
N ASN A 21 -3.76 13.28 -10.89
CA ASN A 21 -3.86 12.18 -9.96
C ASN A 21 -3.25 10.94 -10.63
N TRP A 22 -2.68 10.04 -9.82
CA TRP A 22 -2.17 8.75 -10.26
C TRP A 22 -1.98 7.84 -9.06
N ALA A 23 -2.02 6.53 -9.30
CA ALA A 23 -1.62 5.51 -8.33
C ALA A 23 -0.57 4.60 -8.95
N LYS A 24 0.26 4.03 -8.09
CA LYS A 24 1.40 3.22 -8.50
C LYS A 24 1.66 2.12 -7.49
N VAL A 25 1.72 0.87 -7.93
CA VAL A 25 2.29 -0.23 -7.16
C VAL A 25 3.80 -0.03 -7.18
N VAL A 26 4.41 0.11 -6.00
CA VAL A 26 5.81 0.45 -5.86
C VAL A 26 6.62 -0.83 -5.63
N ASP A 27 7.61 -1.05 -6.49
CA ASP A 27 8.54 -2.18 -6.39
C ASP A 27 9.89 -1.76 -5.83
N TYR A 28 10.27 -0.51 -6.07
CA TYR A 28 11.60 0.01 -5.74
C TYR A 28 11.59 1.52 -5.53
N VAL A 29 12.44 2.02 -4.64
CA VAL A 29 12.66 3.45 -4.41
C VAL A 29 14.12 3.82 -4.66
N ASP A 30 14.32 4.72 -5.61
CA ASP A 30 15.60 5.37 -5.91
C ASP A 30 15.85 6.51 -4.92
N THR A 31 16.79 6.29 -3.99
CA THR A 31 17.09 7.22 -2.89
C THR A 31 17.87 8.46 -3.32
N ASP A 32 18.49 8.45 -4.51
CA ASP A 32 19.20 9.59 -5.07
C ASP A 32 18.24 10.66 -5.61
N LYS A 33 16.97 10.30 -5.86
CA LYS A 33 15.94 11.22 -6.36
C LYS A 33 15.04 11.75 -5.26
N SER A 34 14.76 13.06 -5.27
CA SER A 34 13.87 13.75 -4.31
C SER A 34 12.48 14.10 -4.85
N THR A 35 12.12 13.56 -6.02
CA THR A 35 10.83 13.82 -6.69
C THR A 35 10.00 12.55 -6.78
N GLY A 36 8.78 12.64 -7.29
CA GLY A 36 7.93 11.46 -7.52
C GLY A 36 8.54 10.41 -8.44
N TRP A 37 9.60 10.74 -9.18
CA TRP A 37 10.37 9.78 -9.99
C TRP A 37 11.29 8.87 -9.17
N ALA A 38 11.38 9.08 -7.85
CA ALA A 38 12.06 8.15 -6.95
C ALA A 38 11.33 6.80 -6.88
N TYR A 39 10.01 6.78 -7.08
CA TYR A 39 9.19 5.59 -6.88
C TYR A 39 9.02 4.84 -8.20
N HIS A 40 9.53 3.62 -8.29
CA HIS A 40 9.48 2.73 -9.44
C HIS A 40 8.42 1.62 -9.26
N GLY A 41 7.85 1.16 -10.37
CA GLY A 41 6.80 0.13 -10.40
C GLY A 41 5.67 0.42 -11.41
N GLU A 42 4.56 -0.28 -11.29
CA GLU A 42 3.44 -0.26 -12.25
C GLU A 42 2.37 0.78 -11.91
N PHE A 43 1.85 1.48 -12.92
CA PHE A 43 0.75 2.42 -12.74
C PHE A 43 -0.59 1.71 -12.74
N VAL A 44 -1.45 2.08 -11.79
CA VAL A 44 -2.83 1.57 -11.69
C VAL A 44 -3.83 2.73 -11.77
N ALA A 45 -5.05 2.44 -12.22
CA ALA A 45 -6.10 3.45 -12.29
C ALA A 45 -6.60 3.80 -10.87
N THR A 46 -6.88 5.08 -10.63
CA THR A 46 -7.49 5.58 -9.40
C THR A 46 -9.00 5.74 -9.55
N GLY A 47 -9.73 5.67 -8.43
CA GLY A 47 -11.16 5.96 -8.38
C GLY A 47 -12.04 4.78 -8.82
N GLY A 48 -11.59 3.55 -8.54
CA GLY A 48 -12.33 2.34 -8.84
C GLY A 48 -11.62 1.07 -8.39
N ILE A 49 -12.31 -0.05 -8.58
CA ILE A 49 -11.79 -1.38 -8.23
C ILE A 49 -10.76 -1.81 -9.28
N GLN A 50 -9.58 -2.21 -8.81
CA GLN A 50 -8.49 -2.75 -9.64
C GLN A 50 -8.07 -4.11 -9.09
N ASP A 51 -7.71 -5.01 -10.00
CA ASP A 51 -7.06 -6.27 -9.64
C ASP A 51 -5.56 -6.00 -9.42
N ILE A 52 -5.09 -6.20 -8.20
CA ILE A 52 -3.72 -5.91 -7.78
C ILE A 52 -3.13 -7.17 -7.14
N ASP A 53 -1.88 -7.48 -7.49
CA ASP A 53 -1.10 -8.53 -6.88
C ASP A 53 -0.67 -8.10 -5.47
N ALA A 54 -1.22 -8.75 -4.45
CA ALA A 54 -0.89 -8.55 -3.05
C ALA A 54 -0.08 -9.74 -2.51
N PRO A 55 0.78 -9.55 -1.49
CA PRO A 55 1.11 -8.31 -0.79
C PRO A 55 1.87 -7.25 -1.63
N CYS A 56 1.51 -5.96 -1.54
CA CYS A 56 2.31 -4.89 -2.16
C CYS A 56 2.12 -3.50 -1.53
N VAL A 57 2.97 -2.55 -1.95
CA VAL A 57 2.90 -1.13 -1.54
C VAL A 57 2.25 -0.30 -2.63
N LEU A 58 1.15 0.39 -2.31
CA LEU A 58 0.41 1.26 -3.22
C LEU A 58 0.63 2.73 -2.86
N LEU A 59 1.27 3.48 -3.75
CA LEU A 59 1.46 4.91 -3.63
C LEU A 59 0.44 5.65 -4.49
N ILE A 60 -0.36 6.51 -3.86
CA ILE A 60 -1.36 7.33 -4.53
C ILE A 60 -0.99 8.80 -4.39
N TYR A 61 -1.14 9.53 -5.48
CA TYR A 61 -0.89 10.96 -5.57
C TYR A 61 -2.10 11.68 -6.13
N GLY A 62 -2.40 12.85 -5.59
CA GLY A 62 -3.46 13.71 -6.05
C GLY A 62 -3.14 15.19 -5.84
N GLU A 63 -3.69 16.02 -6.73
CA GLU A 63 -3.71 17.46 -6.58
C GLU A 63 -5.15 17.95 -6.38
N LYS A 64 -5.33 18.92 -5.49
CA LYS A 64 -6.60 19.66 -5.33
C LYS A 64 -6.37 21.17 -5.40
N GLY A 65 -7.44 21.93 -5.53
CA GLY A 65 -7.40 23.40 -5.57
C GLY A 65 -7.25 24.00 -6.98
N SER A 66 -6.87 25.26 -7.02
CA SER A 66 -6.82 26.04 -8.27
C SER A 66 -5.51 25.80 -9.02
N LYS A 67 -5.47 26.18 -10.32
CA LYS A 67 -4.22 26.17 -11.10
C LYS A 67 -3.13 27.05 -10.49
N ALA A 68 -3.54 28.13 -9.82
CA ALA A 68 -2.62 29.10 -9.20
C ALA A 68 -2.14 28.66 -7.81
N ASN A 69 -2.91 27.81 -7.11
CA ASN A 69 -2.57 27.31 -5.78
C ASN A 69 -2.88 25.81 -5.68
N PRO A 70 -2.06 24.95 -6.32
CA PRO A 70 -2.22 23.50 -6.23
C PRO A 70 -1.84 23.01 -4.84
N GLN A 71 -2.69 22.18 -4.26
CA GLN A 71 -2.44 21.47 -3.01
C GLN A 71 -2.15 20.01 -3.35
N MET A 72 -0.89 19.62 -3.15
CA MET A 72 -0.43 18.25 -3.39
C MET A 72 -0.70 17.39 -2.16
N GLU A 73 -1.18 16.19 -2.38
CA GLU A 73 -1.42 15.17 -1.38
C GLU A 73 -0.96 13.81 -1.93
N ALA A 74 -0.20 13.07 -1.13
CA ALA A 74 0.25 11.73 -1.46
C ALA A 74 0.06 10.81 -0.25
N ARG A 75 -0.29 9.55 -0.50
CA ARG A 75 -0.53 8.54 0.53
C ARG A 75 0.10 7.22 0.12
N ALA A 76 0.79 6.58 1.05
CA ALA A 76 1.31 5.24 0.91
C ALA A 76 0.40 4.27 1.68
N TYR A 77 -0.08 3.25 0.96
CA TYR A 77 -0.91 2.18 1.46
C TYR A 77 -0.17 0.86 1.35
N VAL A 78 -0.56 -0.05 2.23
CA VAL A 78 -0.26 -1.47 2.16
C VAL A 78 -1.49 -2.17 1.60
N VAL A 79 -1.32 -2.94 0.52
CA VAL A 79 -2.38 -3.75 -0.08
C VAL A 79 -2.32 -5.15 0.51
N ASN A 80 -3.29 -5.50 1.34
CA ASN A 80 -3.33 -6.79 2.02
C ASN A 80 -3.90 -7.90 1.11
N THR A 81 -3.57 -9.16 1.40
CA THR A 81 -4.06 -10.32 0.65
C THR A 81 -5.55 -10.59 0.79
N ASP A 82 -6.26 -9.85 1.65
CA ASP A 82 -7.71 -9.89 1.80
C ASP A 82 -8.43 -8.79 0.97
N GLY A 83 -7.67 -8.03 0.16
CA GLY A 83 -8.19 -6.93 -0.66
C GLY A 83 -8.38 -5.61 0.10
N THR A 84 -8.00 -5.55 1.38
CA THR A 84 -8.09 -4.31 2.16
C THR A 84 -6.85 -3.41 1.97
N LEU A 85 -7.05 -2.10 2.13
CA LEU A 85 -5.99 -1.09 2.12
C LEU A 85 -5.71 -0.59 3.53
N SER A 86 -4.48 -0.75 4.00
CA SER A 86 -4.00 -0.16 5.25
C SER A 86 -3.20 1.10 4.95
N LEU A 87 -3.69 2.25 5.41
CA LEU A 87 -2.95 3.52 5.27
C LEU A 87 -1.72 3.49 6.19
N HIS A 88 -0.55 3.70 5.61
CA HIS A 88 0.71 3.69 6.36
C HIS A 88 1.27 5.11 6.56
N ALA A 89 1.34 5.91 5.49
CA ALA A 89 1.90 7.26 5.57
C ALA A 89 1.18 8.24 4.65
N THR A 90 1.18 9.52 5.03
CA THR A 90 0.64 10.61 4.22
C THR A 90 1.65 11.75 4.14
N ALA A 91 1.67 12.45 3.02
CA ALA A 91 2.45 13.67 2.88
C ALA A 91 1.71 14.70 2.04
N THR A 92 1.95 15.98 2.34
CA THR A 92 1.36 17.11 1.63
C THR A 92 2.43 18.11 1.23
N GLY A 93 2.11 18.94 0.24
CA GLY A 93 2.99 20.00 -0.24
C GLY A 93 4.12 19.51 -1.16
N ARG A 94 5.04 20.42 -1.50
CA ARG A 94 6.04 20.18 -2.56
C ARG A 94 7.10 19.14 -2.20
N ALA A 95 7.36 18.94 -0.90
CA ALA A 95 8.36 18.00 -0.41
C ALA A 95 7.80 16.57 -0.21
N TRP A 96 6.56 16.30 -0.64
CA TRP A 96 5.86 15.04 -0.39
C TRP A 96 6.71 13.80 -0.72
N ALA A 97 7.42 13.85 -1.85
CA ALA A 97 8.21 12.72 -2.33
C ALA A 97 9.42 12.43 -1.44
N ARG A 98 9.99 13.44 -0.78
CA ARG A 98 11.04 13.23 0.21
C ARG A 98 10.45 12.72 1.53
N THR A 99 9.29 13.26 1.94
CA THR A 99 8.60 12.88 3.18
C THR A 99 8.17 11.41 3.19
N LEU A 100 7.65 10.89 2.07
CA LEU A 100 7.19 9.49 1.98
C LEU A 100 8.31 8.49 1.70
N ARG A 101 9.54 8.95 1.44
CA ARG A 101 10.61 8.05 0.98
C ARG A 101 10.93 7.01 2.03
N ASP A 102 11.28 7.46 3.23
CA ASP A 102 11.75 6.58 4.28
C ASP A 102 10.63 5.63 4.74
N PRO A 103 9.35 6.07 4.91
CA PRO A 103 8.24 5.14 5.17
C PRO A 103 7.98 4.11 4.07
N VAL A 104 8.12 4.48 2.79
CA VAL A 104 7.91 3.54 1.68
C VAL A 104 9.07 2.55 1.58
N VAL A 105 10.31 2.99 1.79
CA VAL A 105 11.46 2.08 1.87
C VAL A 105 11.28 1.10 3.02
N GLU A 106 10.88 1.58 4.20
CA GLU A 106 10.57 0.74 5.35
C GLU A 106 9.49 -0.30 5.01
N LEU A 107 8.44 0.07 4.29
CA LEU A 107 7.41 -0.88 3.84
C LEU A 107 7.92 -1.93 2.84
N LEU A 108 8.82 -1.55 1.92
CA LEU A 108 9.39 -2.48 0.94
C LEU A 108 10.42 -3.42 1.56
N GLU A 109 11.10 -2.98 2.62
CA GLU A 109 12.05 -3.79 3.39
C GLU A 109 11.37 -4.62 4.48
N SER A 110 10.21 -4.17 4.96
CA SER A 110 9.38 -4.93 5.89
C SER A 110 8.63 -6.03 5.13
N ASP A 111 8.52 -7.22 5.72
CA ASP A 111 7.59 -8.28 5.27
C ASP A 111 6.12 -7.88 5.52
N VAL A 112 5.74 -6.64 5.17
CA VAL A 112 4.42 -6.06 5.35
C VAL A 112 3.83 -5.72 3.98
N PRO A 113 2.65 -6.25 3.63
CA PRO A 113 1.73 -7.03 4.45
C PRO A 113 2.32 -8.34 4.94
N LEU A 114 2.00 -8.72 6.18
CA LEU A 114 2.28 -10.04 6.72
C LEU A 114 1.67 -11.06 5.75
N THR A 115 2.49 -11.65 4.89
CA THR A 115 2.08 -12.75 4.04
C THR A 115 1.44 -13.81 4.93
N ALA A 116 0.23 -14.26 4.59
CA ALA A 116 -0.45 -15.27 5.38
C ALA A 116 0.42 -16.54 5.42
N GLY A 117 1.05 -16.81 6.58
CA GLY A 117 1.99 -17.92 6.76
C GLY A 117 3.48 -17.60 6.57
N SER A 118 3.89 -16.36 6.34
CA SER A 118 5.32 -15.97 6.36
C SER A 118 5.87 -15.78 7.76
N GLN A 119 5.01 -15.39 8.71
CA GLN A 119 5.40 -15.21 10.10
C GLN A 119 5.67 -16.59 10.73
N GLU A 120 6.91 -16.80 11.18
CA GLU A 120 7.25 -17.95 11.98
C GLU A 120 6.49 -17.95 13.31
N TRP A 121 6.42 -19.11 13.95
CA TRP A 121 5.74 -19.22 15.23
C TRP A 121 6.38 -18.32 16.27
N GLY A 122 5.64 -17.29 16.70
CA GLY A 122 6.02 -16.37 17.75
C GLY A 122 5.18 -16.54 19.01
N PRO A 123 5.64 -15.96 20.14
CA PRO A 123 4.95 -16.03 21.43
C PRO A 123 3.56 -15.37 21.40
N GLU A 124 3.26 -14.47 20.45
CA GLU A 124 1.92 -13.93 20.23
C GLU A 124 0.85 -15.00 19.98
N LEU A 125 1.20 -16.16 19.42
CA LEU A 125 0.25 -17.27 19.24
C LEU A 125 -0.25 -17.82 20.57
N MET A 126 0.53 -17.70 21.65
CA MET A 126 0.10 -18.10 23.00
C MET A 126 -1.02 -17.22 23.57
N ALA A 127 -1.28 -16.05 22.97
CA ALA A 127 -2.41 -15.21 23.37
C ALA A 127 -3.76 -15.76 22.87
N TYR A 128 -3.75 -16.64 21.87
CA TYR A 128 -4.95 -17.26 21.33
C TYR A 128 -5.21 -18.62 22.01
N SER A 129 -6.48 -18.96 22.19
CA SER A 129 -6.86 -20.28 22.67
C SER A 129 -6.73 -21.33 21.56
N ASP A 130 -6.49 -22.58 21.94
CA ASP A 130 -6.46 -23.72 21.00
C ASP A 130 -7.74 -23.83 20.16
N ASP A 131 -8.89 -23.47 20.74
CA ASP A 131 -10.20 -23.53 20.07
C ASP A 131 -10.33 -22.47 18.96
N ALA A 132 -9.83 -21.25 19.22
CA ALA A 132 -9.78 -20.18 18.23
C ALA A 132 -8.87 -20.55 17.06
N LEU A 133 -7.70 -21.13 17.33
CA LEU A 133 -6.76 -21.59 16.30
C LEU A 133 -7.36 -22.72 15.45
N ARG A 134 -8.07 -23.69 16.06
CA ARG A 134 -8.75 -24.77 15.33
C ARG A 134 -9.92 -24.28 14.49
N THR A 135 -10.66 -23.28 14.97
CA THR A 135 -11.76 -22.68 14.21
C THR A 135 -11.24 -21.95 12.98
N GLU A 136 -10.15 -21.19 13.13
CA GLU A 136 -9.49 -20.54 12.01
C GLU A 136 -8.92 -21.56 11.01
N LEU A 137 -8.37 -22.68 11.49
CA LEU A 137 -7.92 -23.77 10.62
C LEU A 137 -9.09 -24.32 9.77
N LYS A 138 -10.23 -24.65 10.40
CA LYS A 138 -11.41 -25.14 9.68
C LYS A 138 -11.92 -24.14 8.65
N ARG A 139 -11.97 -22.85 8.99
CA ARG A 139 -12.38 -21.78 8.06
C ARG A 139 -11.52 -21.72 6.80
N ARG A 140 -10.24 -22.11 6.88
CA ARG A 140 -9.32 -22.14 5.73
C ARG A 140 -9.45 -23.39 4.87
N GLU A 141 -10.01 -24.46 5.42
CA GLU A 141 -10.23 -25.73 4.71
C GLU A 141 -11.59 -25.78 3.98
N GLU A 142 -12.50 -24.84 4.27
CA GLU A 142 -13.79 -24.63 3.60
C GLU A 142 -13.69 -23.70 2.39
#